data_AF-A0A0N1KWV8-F1
#
_entry.id   AF-A0A0N1KWV8-F1
#
_cell.length_a   1.000
_cell.length_b   1.000
_cell.length_c   1.000
_cell.angle_alpha   90.00
_cell.angle_beta   90.00
_cell.angle_gamma   90.00
#
_symmetry.space_group_name_H-M   'P 1'
#
loop_
_entity.id
_entity.type
_entity.pdbx_description
1 polymer ?
#
loop_
_entity_poly.entity_id
_entity_poly.type
_entity_poly.pdbx_seq_one_letter_code
_entity_poly.pdbx_strand_id
1 'polypeptide(L)'
;MPLIPKLPEGDLLRDATYRRLWLSIVTSSFGNQVMMLALPLTAAVLLQATPTQMGLLTAIELIPFLLFSLPSGVWLDRVRKLPVYVAGESAIAVAAASVPLAWWLGWLSMGWLYVVGFMLGAVHTVAGTAAQVVLTQVVARDRLVEAHAKNALATSGAEVVGPGIAGALIRIFGAPLALLVNAVLLLGSALILRGIAIDERRAVRPPGHFWRDLGVGLRFVTGTRLLLTLGVLMAVWQMCHYAAVTVQILFATRTLGLSEHAVGLCYMGMGVGTITGSVLGRRVSDRIGPGPCLVVGYSICGLGWLLLAVAPANAWGVAAFALMLMSFTTGAVFIFINFLALRQAVTPEPLLGRMTSTMRWITLLAAAPGALLGGWLGDHFGLRAALAFAGGVSMLLVVVAWRMPLIRGLKALPEQERESEWLGLEAEVRRPD
;
A
#
# COMPACT_ATOMS: atom_id res chain seq x y z
N MET A 1 -19.34 -22.15 -30.76
CA MET A 1 -18.29 -22.74 -29.90
C MET A 1 -17.32 -21.62 -29.57
N PRO A 2 -17.30 -21.05 -28.36
CA PRO A 2 -16.51 -19.85 -28.11
C PRO A 2 -15.02 -20.24 -28.11
N LEU A 3 -14.24 -19.51 -28.89
CA LEU A 3 -12.79 -19.61 -28.98
C LEU A 3 -12.19 -19.26 -27.62
N ILE A 4 -11.93 -20.27 -26.79
CA ILE A 4 -11.03 -20.09 -25.64
C ILE A 4 -9.67 -19.75 -26.26
N PRO A 5 -9.11 -18.55 -26.02
CA PRO A 5 -7.81 -18.19 -26.58
C PRO A 5 -6.78 -19.21 -26.10
N LYS A 6 -6.22 -19.98 -27.03
CA LYS A 6 -5.15 -20.94 -26.72
C LYS A 6 -3.94 -20.12 -26.27
N LEU A 7 -3.54 -20.29 -25.02
CA LEU A 7 -2.35 -19.65 -24.46
C LEU A 7 -1.12 -20.00 -25.31
N PRO A 8 -0.19 -19.07 -25.60
CA PRO A 8 1.04 -19.34 -26.35
C PRO A 8 1.84 -20.51 -25.79
N GLU A 9 2.60 -21.22 -26.63
CA GLU A 9 3.30 -22.45 -26.23
C GLU A 9 4.34 -22.26 -25.12
N GLY A 10 4.86 -21.05 -24.96
CA GLY A 10 5.77 -20.67 -23.88
C GLY A 10 5.08 -20.10 -22.64
N ASP A 11 3.79 -19.81 -22.63
CA ASP A 11 3.12 -18.99 -21.60
C ASP A 11 3.30 -19.53 -20.16
N LEU A 12 3.69 -18.66 -19.21
CA LEU A 12 3.89 -19.07 -17.80
C LEU A 12 2.68 -19.76 -17.16
N LEU A 13 1.45 -19.49 -17.60
CA LEU A 13 0.22 -20.11 -17.08
C LEU A 13 0.09 -21.59 -17.48
N ARG A 14 0.90 -22.07 -18.43
CA ARG A 14 1.01 -23.50 -18.73
C ARG A 14 1.82 -24.24 -17.67
N ASP A 15 2.80 -23.58 -17.03
CA ASP A 15 3.54 -24.14 -15.90
C ASP A 15 2.60 -24.33 -14.71
N ALA A 16 2.48 -25.56 -14.23
CA ALA A 16 1.58 -25.91 -13.14
C ALA A 16 1.94 -25.21 -11.82
N THR A 17 3.22 -24.96 -11.58
CA THR A 17 3.76 -24.31 -10.37
C THR A 17 3.41 -22.83 -10.39
N TYR A 18 3.71 -22.14 -11.51
CA TYR A 18 3.35 -20.73 -11.67
C TYR A 18 1.83 -20.52 -11.72
N ARG A 19 1.07 -21.40 -12.40
CA ARG A 19 -0.39 -21.30 -12.44
C ARG A 19 -1.01 -21.41 -11.05
N ARG A 20 -0.50 -22.29 -10.18
CA ARG A 20 -0.93 -22.38 -8.77
C ARG A 20 -0.62 -21.10 -8.01
N LEU A 21 0.59 -20.57 -8.15
CA LEU A 21 0.97 -19.29 -7.53
C LEU A 21 0.06 -18.15 -8.01
N TRP A 22 -0.19 -18.05 -9.32
CA TRP A 22 -1.03 -17.02 -9.91
C TRP A 22 -2.49 -17.13 -9.44
N LEU A 23 -3.05 -18.35 -9.37
CA LEU A 23 -4.39 -18.57 -8.81
C LEU A 23 -4.48 -18.15 -7.34
N SER A 24 -3.47 -18.49 -6.54
CA SER A 24 -3.36 -18.03 -5.15
C SER A 24 -3.37 -16.50 -5.07
N ILE A 25 -2.54 -15.81 -5.87
CA ILE A 25 -2.49 -14.34 -5.93
C ILE A 25 -3.84 -13.74 -6.31
N VAL A 26 -4.53 -14.31 -7.30
CA VAL A 26 -5.88 -13.86 -7.68
C VAL A 26 -6.84 -14.00 -6.50
N THR A 27 -6.92 -15.19 -5.89
CA THR A 27 -7.81 -15.48 -4.78
C THR A 27 -7.52 -14.59 -3.56
N SER A 28 -6.26 -14.44 -3.17
CA SER A 28 -5.84 -13.59 -2.06
C SER A 28 -6.10 -12.11 -2.34
N SER A 29 -5.92 -11.66 -3.58
CA SER A 29 -6.16 -10.26 -3.96
C SER A 29 -7.63 -9.89 -3.85
N PHE A 30 -8.54 -10.76 -4.30
CA PHE A 30 -9.99 -10.56 -4.09
C PHE A 30 -10.36 -10.57 -2.61
N GLY A 31 -9.80 -11.49 -1.83
CA GLY A 31 -10.02 -11.53 -0.37
C GLY A 31 -9.58 -10.22 0.32
N ASN A 32 -8.41 -9.70 -0.04
CA ASN A 32 -7.89 -8.44 0.49
C ASN A 32 -8.81 -7.25 0.19
N GLN A 33 -9.46 -7.21 -0.98
CA GLN A 33 -10.45 -6.17 -1.30
C GLN A 33 -11.69 -6.25 -0.41
N VAL A 34 -12.14 -7.46 -0.06
CA VAL A 34 -13.20 -7.67 0.92
C VAL A 34 -12.77 -7.19 2.30
N MET A 35 -11.57 -7.58 2.75
CA MET A 35 -11.01 -7.17 4.04
C MET A 35 -10.92 -5.64 4.18
N MET A 36 -10.43 -4.98 3.13
CA MET A 36 -10.20 -3.53 3.07
C MET A 36 -11.48 -2.73 3.36
N LEU A 37 -12.64 -3.22 2.94
CA LEU A 37 -13.93 -2.56 3.20
C LEU A 37 -14.62 -3.13 4.44
N ALA A 38 -14.60 -4.44 4.63
CA ALA A 38 -15.38 -5.09 5.68
C ALA A 38 -14.88 -4.75 7.09
N LEU A 39 -13.57 -4.65 7.32
CA LEU A 39 -13.03 -4.34 8.66
C LEU A 39 -13.38 -2.90 9.08
N PRO A 40 -13.12 -1.84 8.27
CA PRO A 40 -13.52 -0.48 8.62
C PRO A 40 -15.04 -0.28 8.66
N LEU A 41 -15.82 -0.92 7.79
CA LEU A 41 -17.29 -0.84 7.83
C LEU A 41 -17.87 -1.55 9.06
N THR A 42 -17.28 -2.65 9.51
CA THR A 42 -17.66 -3.29 10.78
C THR A 42 -17.45 -2.32 11.95
N ALA A 43 -16.30 -1.64 12.00
CA ALA A 43 -16.05 -0.62 13.01
C ALA A 43 -17.05 0.55 12.93
N ALA A 44 -17.28 1.08 11.72
CA ALA A 44 -18.13 2.25 11.52
C ALA A 44 -19.62 1.99 11.76
N VAL A 45 -20.15 0.86 11.28
CA VAL A 45 -21.60 0.58 11.23
C VAL A 45 -22.06 -0.27 12.42
N LEU A 46 -21.33 -1.33 12.78
CA LEU A 46 -21.73 -2.20 13.89
C LEU A 46 -21.29 -1.66 15.24
N LEU A 47 -20.04 -1.20 15.34
CA LEU A 47 -19.48 -0.69 16.59
C LEU A 47 -19.66 0.83 16.78
N GLN A 48 -20.21 1.52 15.77
CA GLN A 48 -20.40 2.96 15.77
C GLN A 48 -19.13 3.72 16.16
N ALA A 49 -17.96 3.25 15.68
CA ALA A 49 -16.67 3.74 16.11
C ALA A 49 -16.50 5.26 15.90
N THR A 50 -15.92 5.95 16.88
CA THR A 50 -15.61 7.38 16.73
C THR A 50 -14.48 7.59 15.71
N PRO A 51 -14.35 8.79 15.12
CA PRO A 51 -13.21 9.12 14.25
C PRO A 51 -11.85 8.86 14.93
N THR A 52 -11.71 9.19 16.21
CA THR A 52 -10.52 8.88 17.01
C THR A 52 -10.25 7.37 17.08
N GLN A 53 -11.29 6.55 17.30
CA GLN A 53 -11.16 5.09 17.32
C GLN A 53 -10.72 4.52 15.96
N MET A 54 -11.23 5.07 14.85
CA MET A 54 -10.80 4.71 13.49
C MET A 54 -9.35 5.12 13.22
N GLY A 55 -8.93 6.29 13.72
CA GLY A 55 -7.54 6.74 13.62
C GLY A 55 -6.60 5.84 14.39
N LEU A 56 -7.01 5.39 15.58
CA LEU A 56 -6.27 4.43 16.37
C LEU A 56 -6.19 3.05 15.69
N LEU A 57 -7.28 2.57 15.07
CA LEU A 57 -7.28 1.32 14.31
C LEU A 57 -6.24 1.36 13.19
N THR A 58 -6.31 2.40 12.36
CA THR A 58 -5.37 2.61 11.25
C THR A 58 -3.94 2.73 11.75
N ALA A 59 -3.68 3.45 12.85
CA ALA A 59 -2.35 3.54 13.44
C ALA A 59 -1.83 2.18 13.94
N ILE A 60 -2.69 1.39 14.59
CA ILE A 60 -2.35 0.04 15.09
C ILE A 60 -2.05 -0.93 13.95
N GLU A 61 -2.70 -0.80 12.80
CA GLU A 61 -2.38 -1.58 11.60
C GLU A 61 -0.98 -1.23 11.03
N LEU A 62 -0.52 0.00 11.22
CA LEU A 62 0.77 0.49 10.70
C LEU A 62 1.95 0.22 11.65
N ILE A 63 1.72 0.21 12.96
CA ILE A 63 2.77 -0.02 13.98
C ILE A 63 3.59 -1.30 13.72
N PRO A 64 2.98 -2.47 13.45
CA PRO A 64 3.72 -3.70 13.17
C PRO A 64 4.71 -3.56 12.04
N PHE A 65 4.40 -2.74 11.04
CA PHE A 65 5.34 -2.48 9.97
C PHE A 65 6.58 -1.74 10.49
N LEU A 66 6.41 -0.70 11.31
CA LEU A 66 7.53 0.05 11.89
C LEU A 66 8.37 -0.81 12.85
N LEU A 67 7.72 -1.70 13.60
CA LEU A 67 8.38 -2.58 14.58
C LEU A 67 9.02 -3.82 13.94
N PHE A 68 8.31 -4.47 13.02
CA PHE A 68 8.67 -5.80 12.53
C PHE A 68 9.24 -5.83 11.12
N SER A 69 9.21 -4.72 10.36
CA SER A 69 9.81 -4.72 9.01
C SER A 69 11.30 -5.03 9.00
N LEU A 70 11.99 -4.78 10.13
CA LEU A 70 13.43 -4.99 10.30
C LEU A 70 13.74 -6.41 10.75
N PRO A 71 13.18 -6.90 11.88
CA PRO A 71 13.40 -8.27 12.33
C PRO A 71 12.91 -9.30 11.29
N SER A 72 11.83 -8.98 10.55
CA SER A 72 11.28 -9.89 9.56
C SER A 72 12.26 -10.17 8.41
N GLY A 73 12.98 -9.15 7.93
CA GLY A 73 13.97 -9.33 6.84
C GLY A 73 15.10 -10.27 7.24
N VAL A 74 15.72 -10.02 8.39
CA VAL A 74 16.83 -10.84 8.92
C VAL A 74 16.37 -12.27 9.23
N TRP A 75 15.15 -12.43 9.75
CA TRP A 75 14.58 -13.74 10.02
C TRP A 75 14.26 -14.49 8.72
N LEU A 76 13.65 -13.81 7.74
CA LEU A 76 13.30 -14.37 6.43
C LEU A 76 14.52 -14.88 5.66
N ASP A 77 15.68 -14.25 5.82
CA ASP A 77 16.92 -14.75 5.21
C ASP A 77 17.28 -16.17 5.69
N ARG A 78 16.93 -16.51 6.94
CA ARG A 78 17.28 -17.78 7.60
C ARG A 78 16.25 -18.88 7.43
N VAL A 79 15.00 -18.53 7.17
CA VAL A 79 13.89 -19.50 7.08
C VAL A 79 13.47 -19.77 5.63
N ARG A 80 12.66 -20.81 5.47
CA ARG A 80 12.00 -21.12 4.19
C ARG A 80 10.88 -20.12 3.93
N LYS A 81 10.71 -19.65 2.69
CA LYS A 81 9.85 -18.49 2.38
C LYS A 81 8.41 -18.93 2.11
N LEU A 82 8.24 -20.06 1.42
CA LEU A 82 6.92 -20.61 1.12
C LEU A 82 6.12 -20.97 2.38
N PRO A 83 6.67 -21.63 3.41
CA PRO A 83 5.92 -21.91 4.65
C PRO A 83 5.52 -20.64 5.41
N VAL A 84 6.36 -19.60 5.41
CA VAL A 84 6.03 -18.32 6.04
C VAL A 84 4.89 -17.63 5.30
N TYR A 85 4.90 -17.69 3.97
CA TYR A 85 3.82 -17.14 3.17
C TYR A 85 2.48 -17.86 3.44
N VAL A 86 2.49 -19.20 3.42
CA VAL A 86 1.30 -20.04 3.74
C VAL A 86 0.79 -19.78 5.17
N ALA A 87 1.68 -19.73 6.16
CA ALA A 87 1.32 -19.47 7.55
C ALA A 87 0.72 -18.07 7.71
N GLY A 88 1.24 -17.08 6.98
CA GLY A 88 0.71 -15.73 6.95
C GLY A 88 -0.72 -15.68 6.42
N GLU A 89 -0.99 -16.23 5.23
CA GLU A 89 -2.36 -16.25 4.70
C GLU A 89 -3.34 -16.98 5.62
N SER A 90 -2.88 -18.08 6.23
CA SER A 90 -3.67 -18.81 7.22
C SER A 90 -3.96 -17.97 8.47
N ALA A 91 -2.98 -17.21 8.98
CA ALA A 91 -3.14 -16.34 10.14
C ALA A 91 -4.11 -15.18 9.85
N ILE A 92 -4.03 -14.57 8.66
CA ILE A 92 -4.99 -13.54 8.22
C ILE A 92 -6.39 -14.14 8.11
N ALA A 93 -6.52 -15.35 7.57
CA ALA A 93 -7.81 -16.01 7.47
C ALA A 93 -8.44 -16.29 8.85
N VAL A 94 -7.64 -16.77 9.81
CA VAL A 94 -8.09 -16.98 11.19
C VAL A 94 -8.48 -15.64 11.84
N ALA A 95 -7.68 -14.60 11.66
CA ALA A 95 -7.99 -13.27 12.18
C ALA A 95 -9.29 -12.72 11.56
N ALA A 96 -9.49 -12.87 10.24
CA ALA A 96 -10.70 -12.50 9.54
C ALA A 96 -11.93 -13.28 10.05
N ALA A 97 -11.82 -14.59 10.22
CA ALA A 97 -12.90 -15.44 10.74
C ALA A 97 -13.22 -15.18 12.21
N SER A 98 -12.25 -14.68 12.98
CA SER A 98 -12.45 -14.36 14.39
C SER A 98 -13.45 -13.22 14.62
N VAL A 99 -13.57 -12.26 13.69
CA VAL A 99 -14.47 -11.11 13.79
C VAL A 99 -15.95 -11.53 13.78
N PRO A 100 -16.46 -12.29 12.80
CA PRO A 100 -17.83 -12.80 12.81
C PRO A 100 -18.09 -13.77 13.97
N LEU A 101 -17.10 -14.56 14.40
CA LEU A 101 -17.24 -15.40 15.58
C LEU A 101 -17.42 -14.57 16.85
N ALA A 102 -16.59 -13.54 17.05
CA ALA A 102 -16.72 -12.61 18.18
C ALA A 102 -18.05 -11.84 18.12
N TRP A 103 -18.53 -11.51 16.92
CA TRP A 103 -19.85 -10.90 16.72
C TRP A 103 -20.98 -11.84 17.15
N TRP A 104 -20.94 -13.09 16.72
CA TRP A 104 -21.95 -14.10 17.05
C TRP A 104 -21.98 -14.44 18.55
N LEU A 105 -20.81 -14.42 19.21
CA LEU A 105 -20.67 -14.61 20.65
C LEU A 105 -21.02 -13.34 21.47
N GLY A 106 -21.28 -12.20 20.81
CA GLY A 106 -21.60 -10.93 21.47
C GLY A 106 -20.42 -10.24 22.15
N TRP A 107 -19.18 -10.64 21.86
CA TRP A 107 -17.95 -10.06 22.45
C TRP A 107 -17.22 -9.10 21.51
N LEU A 108 -17.77 -8.84 20.32
CA LEU A 108 -17.16 -7.93 19.35
C LEU A 108 -17.04 -6.53 19.95
N SER A 109 -15.81 -6.03 20.00
CA SER A 109 -15.49 -4.71 20.53
C SER A 109 -14.39 -4.07 19.69
N MET A 110 -14.18 -2.76 19.86
CA MET A 110 -13.09 -2.06 19.18
C MET A 110 -11.72 -2.61 19.60
N GLY A 111 -11.58 -3.04 20.85
CA GLY A 111 -10.37 -3.70 21.34
C GLY A 111 -10.04 -4.98 20.54
N TRP A 112 -11.06 -5.76 20.17
CA TRP A 112 -10.87 -6.92 19.30
C TRP A 112 -10.41 -6.53 17.90
N LEU A 113 -11.01 -5.49 17.30
CA LEU A 113 -10.59 -4.99 15.99
C LEU A 113 -9.16 -4.45 16.00
N TYR A 114 -8.70 -3.85 17.11
CA TYR A 114 -7.31 -3.44 17.27
C TYR A 114 -6.34 -4.64 17.27
N VAL A 115 -6.69 -5.73 17.96
CA VAL A 115 -5.88 -6.97 17.93
C VAL A 115 -5.84 -7.55 16.52
N VAL A 116 -6.98 -7.59 15.83
CA VAL A 116 -7.06 -8.06 14.43
C VAL A 116 -6.22 -7.15 13.53
N GLY A 117 -6.38 -5.83 13.59
CA GLY A 117 -5.60 -4.88 12.80
C GLY A 117 -4.09 -5.00 13.03
N PHE A 118 -3.65 -5.15 14.28
CA PHE A 118 -2.25 -5.39 14.61
C PHE A 118 -1.73 -6.70 14.00
N MET A 119 -2.51 -7.78 14.10
CA MET A 119 -2.18 -9.08 13.46
C MET A 119 -2.07 -8.94 11.95
N LEU A 120 -3.00 -8.23 11.30
CA LEU A 120 -2.96 -7.97 9.85
C LEU A 120 -1.69 -7.22 9.46
N GLY A 121 -1.37 -6.13 10.16
CA GLY A 121 -0.16 -5.37 9.93
C GLY A 121 1.11 -6.22 10.11
N ALA A 122 1.17 -7.05 11.16
CA ALA A 122 2.31 -7.91 11.44
C ALA A 122 2.51 -8.96 10.34
N VAL A 123 1.42 -9.62 9.93
CA VAL A 123 1.48 -10.64 8.89
C VAL A 123 1.80 -10.02 7.54
N HIS A 124 1.20 -8.89 7.15
CA HIS A 124 1.53 -8.20 5.90
C HIS A 124 3.00 -7.81 5.84
N THR A 125 3.58 -7.39 6.97
CA THR A 125 4.99 -7.01 7.06
C THR A 125 5.93 -8.20 6.84
N VAL A 126 5.61 -9.35 7.44
CA VAL A 126 6.45 -10.55 7.40
C VAL A 126 6.15 -11.39 6.15
N ALA A 127 4.93 -11.91 6.03
CA ALA A 127 4.51 -12.79 4.95
C ALA A 127 4.42 -12.09 3.60
N GLY A 128 4.09 -10.79 3.57
CA GLY A 128 4.09 -10.02 2.32
C GLY A 128 5.49 -9.93 1.70
N THR A 129 6.52 -9.80 2.54
CA THR A 129 7.92 -9.83 2.08
C THR A 129 8.31 -11.23 1.58
N ALA A 130 7.87 -12.29 2.26
CA ALA A 130 8.08 -13.67 1.82
C ALA A 130 7.44 -13.96 0.44
N ALA A 131 6.20 -13.48 0.22
CA ALA A 131 5.47 -13.67 -1.03
C ALA A 131 6.22 -13.10 -2.25
N GLN A 132 6.84 -11.92 -2.10
CA GLN A 132 7.65 -11.31 -3.17
C GLN A 132 8.87 -12.17 -3.52
N VAL A 133 9.54 -12.75 -2.52
CA VAL A 133 10.70 -13.62 -2.73
C VAL A 133 10.28 -14.94 -3.40
N VAL A 134 9.16 -15.54 -2.97
CA VAL A 134 8.63 -16.79 -3.55
C VAL A 134 8.41 -16.66 -5.05
N LEU A 135 7.88 -15.52 -5.54
CA LEU A 135 7.71 -15.27 -6.97
C LEU A 135 9.02 -15.42 -7.74
N THR A 136 10.11 -14.84 -7.23
CA THR A 136 11.44 -14.90 -7.86
C THR A 136 12.11 -16.28 -7.77
N GLN A 137 11.60 -17.17 -6.91
CA GLN A 137 12.05 -18.56 -6.81
C GLN A 137 11.29 -19.49 -7.75
N VAL A 138 10.04 -19.15 -8.09
CA VAL A 138 9.20 -19.94 -9.01
C VAL A 138 9.50 -19.60 -10.47
N VAL A 139 9.88 -18.35 -10.77
CA VAL A 139 10.07 -17.88 -12.14
C VAL A 139 11.54 -17.51 -12.39
N ALA A 140 12.09 -18.00 -13.50
CA ALA A 140 13.44 -17.65 -13.94
C ALA A 140 13.57 -16.15 -14.28
N ARG A 141 14.78 -15.59 -14.12
CA ARG A 141 15.03 -14.15 -14.22
C ARG A 141 14.60 -13.52 -15.54
N ASP A 142 14.78 -14.25 -16.63
CA ASP A 142 14.39 -13.88 -18.00
C ASP A 142 12.88 -13.73 -18.18
N ARG A 143 12.08 -14.38 -17.32
CA ARG A 143 10.61 -14.38 -17.38
C ARG A 143 9.94 -13.55 -16.30
N LEU A 144 10.70 -12.87 -15.44
CA LEU A 144 10.15 -12.06 -14.35
C LEU A 144 9.25 -10.93 -14.85
N VAL A 145 9.56 -10.33 -16.01
CA VAL A 145 8.73 -9.27 -16.60
C VAL A 145 7.34 -9.80 -16.95
N GLU A 146 7.26 -10.98 -17.58
CA GLU A 146 5.99 -11.64 -17.89
C GLU A 146 5.22 -12.01 -16.61
N ALA A 147 5.91 -12.52 -15.61
CA ALA A 147 5.31 -12.87 -14.32
C ALA A 147 4.74 -11.64 -13.58
N HIS A 148 5.49 -10.54 -13.55
CA HIS A 148 5.04 -9.28 -12.96
C HIS A 148 3.86 -8.70 -13.73
N ALA A 149 3.85 -8.76 -15.07
CA ALA A 149 2.72 -8.30 -15.87
C ALA A 149 1.43 -9.07 -15.55
N LYS A 150 1.51 -10.40 -15.42
CA LYS A 150 0.36 -11.26 -15.08
C LYS A 150 -0.12 -11.07 -13.64
N ASN A 151 0.80 -10.87 -12.70
CA ASN A 151 0.44 -10.57 -11.32
C ASN A 151 -0.21 -9.19 -11.21
N ALA A 152 0.31 -8.19 -11.94
CA ALA A 152 -0.29 -6.86 -12.02
C ALA A 152 -1.71 -6.93 -12.58
N LEU A 153 -1.95 -7.73 -13.65
CA LEU A 153 -3.30 -7.96 -14.17
C LEU A 153 -4.24 -8.57 -13.13
N ALA A 154 -3.78 -9.54 -12.35
CA ALA A 154 -4.57 -10.15 -11.27
C ALA A 154 -4.92 -9.12 -10.18
N THR A 155 -3.92 -8.38 -9.67
CA THR A 155 -4.11 -7.40 -8.59
C THR A 155 -4.95 -6.22 -9.05
N SER A 156 -4.67 -5.63 -10.22
CA SER A 156 -5.46 -4.51 -10.74
C SER A 156 -6.88 -4.93 -11.09
N GLY A 157 -7.09 -6.16 -11.59
CA GLY A 157 -8.43 -6.69 -11.80
C GLY A 157 -9.23 -6.79 -10.50
N ALA A 158 -8.58 -7.27 -9.43
CA ALA A 158 -9.17 -7.28 -8.10
C ALA A 158 -9.41 -5.86 -7.56
N GLU A 159 -8.50 -4.91 -7.74
CA GLU A 159 -8.70 -3.51 -7.29
C GLU A 159 -9.87 -2.80 -7.99
N VAL A 160 -10.13 -3.11 -9.26
CA VAL A 160 -11.22 -2.49 -10.03
C VAL A 160 -12.57 -3.11 -9.66
N VAL A 161 -12.65 -4.43 -9.59
CA VAL A 161 -13.93 -5.16 -9.44
C VAL A 161 -14.22 -5.55 -7.99
N GLY A 162 -13.16 -5.81 -7.23
CA GLY A 162 -13.21 -6.31 -5.85
C GLY A 162 -14.01 -5.43 -4.90
N PRO A 163 -13.83 -4.09 -4.86
CA PRO A 163 -14.64 -3.23 -4.00
C PRO A 163 -16.14 -3.30 -4.27
N GLY A 164 -16.55 -3.43 -5.55
CA GLY A 164 -17.96 -3.61 -5.91
C GLY A 164 -18.54 -4.94 -5.43
N ILE A 165 -17.77 -6.03 -5.61
CA ILE A 165 -18.14 -7.36 -5.09
C ILE A 165 -18.18 -7.35 -3.57
N ALA A 166 -17.18 -6.77 -2.92
CA ALA A 166 -17.10 -6.65 -1.46
C ALA A 166 -18.31 -5.88 -0.91
N GLY A 167 -18.65 -4.73 -1.49
CA GLY A 167 -19.83 -3.96 -1.10
C GLY A 167 -21.14 -4.74 -1.29
N ALA A 168 -21.27 -5.51 -2.38
CA ALA A 168 -22.43 -6.38 -2.60
C ALA A 168 -22.51 -7.52 -1.55
N LEU A 169 -21.40 -8.19 -1.25
CA LEU A 169 -21.32 -9.23 -0.22
C LEU A 169 -21.69 -8.68 1.16
N ILE A 170 -21.16 -7.50 1.52
CA ILE A 170 -21.46 -6.83 2.78
C ILE A 170 -22.94 -6.44 2.86
N ARG A 171 -23.56 -5.99 1.76
CA ARG A 171 -24.99 -5.69 1.74
C ARG A 171 -25.88 -6.92 1.94
N ILE A 172 -25.50 -8.07 1.36
CA ILE A 172 -26.30 -9.30 1.40
C ILE A 172 -26.14 -10.02 2.75
N PHE A 173 -24.90 -10.17 3.21
CA PHE A 173 -24.56 -10.98 4.37
C PHE A 173 -24.24 -10.16 5.63
N GLY A 174 -24.05 -8.85 5.51
CA GLY A 174 -23.49 -8.01 6.58
C GLY A 174 -21.96 -8.02 6.59
N ALA A 175 -21.37 -6.99 7.20
CA ALA A 175 -19.92 -6.81 7.22
C ALA A 175 -19.14 -7.96 7.91
N PRO A 176 -19.59 -8.52 9.05
CA PRO A 176 -18.88 -9.63 9.68
C PRO A 176 -18.90 -10.91 8.84
N LEU A 177 -20.03 -11.27 8.23
CA LEU A 177 -20.12 -12.51 7.44
C LEU A 177 -19.36 -12.38 6.11
N ALA A 178 -19.21 -11.18 5.55
CA ALA A 178 -18.31 -10.95 4.43
C ALA A 178 -16.84 -11.29 4.77
N LEU A 179 -16.43 -11.13 6.03
CA LEU A 179 -15.09 -11.55 6.50
C LEU A 179 -14.93 -13.08 6.52
N LEU A 180 -16.01 -13.87 6.66
CA LEU A 180 -15.93 -15.33 6.48
C LEU A 180 -15.62 -15.70 5.03
N VAL A 181 -16.23 -15.00 4.07
CA VAL A 181 -15.92 -15.21 2.64
C VAL A 181 -14.45 -14.93 2.38
N ASN A 182 -13.92 -13.83 2.93
CA ASN A 182 -12.49 -13.54 2.86
C ASN A 182 -11.63 -14.65 3.52
N ALA A 183 -12.00 -15.12 4.70
CA ALA A 183 -11.29 -16.20 5.38
C ALA A 183 -11.25 -17.48 4.53
N VAL A 184 -12.36 -17.85 3.89
CA VAL A 184 -12.41 -19.02 2.99
C VAL A 184 -11.53 -18.83 1.76
N LEU A 185 -11.54 -17.64 1.15
CA LEU A 185 -10.67 -17.32 0.01
C LEU A 185 -9.18 -17.43 0.40
N LEU A 186 -8.79 -16.87 1.54
CA LEU A 186 -7.41 -16.90 2.02
C LEU A 186 -6.96 -18.32 2.43
N LEU A 187 -7.83 -19.11 3.06
CA LEU A 187 -7.55 -20.54 3.32
C LEU A 187 -7.40 -21.32 2.01
N GLY A 188 -8.27 -21.05 1.02
CA GLY A 188 -8.16 -21.63 -0.31
C GLY A 188 -6.82 -21.30 -0.97
N SER A 189 -6.40 -20.03 -0.90
CA SER A 189 -5.08 -19.59 -1.38
C SER A 189 -3.94 -20.32 -0.66
N ALA A 190 -3.99 -20.41 0.67
CA ALA A 190 -2.99 -21.12 1.45
C ALA A 190 -2.91 -22.62 1.09
N LEU A 191 -4.04 -23.28 0.83
CA LEU A 191 -4.08 -24.67 0.37
C LEU A 191 -3.48 -24.85 -1.03
N ILE A 192 -3.74 -23.92 -1.94
CA ILE A 192 -3.13 -23.90 -3.28
C ILE A 192 -1.61 -23.75 -3.16
N LEU A 193 -1.13 -22.84 -2.31
CA LEU A 193 0.29 -22.59 -2.07
C LEU A 193 1.02 -23.80 -1.45
N ARG A 194 0.37 -24.55 -0.56
CA ARG A 194 0.95 -25.78 0.02
C ARG A 194 1.26 -26.85 -1.02
N GLY A 195 0.57 -26.83 -2.15
CA GLY A 195 0.83 -27.72 -3.27
C GLY A 195 2.01 -27.32 -4.17
N ILE A 196 2.67 -26.19 -3.90
CA ILE A 196 3.78 -25.70 -4.73
C ILE A 196 5.08 -26.36 -4.24
N ALA A 197 5.78 -27.05 -5.15
CA ALA A 197 7.12 -27.56 -4.90
C ALA A 197 8.14 -26.53 -5.39
N ILE A 198 8.94 -25.98 -4.48
CA ILE A 198 10.02 -25.04 -4.79
C ILE A 198 11.33 -25.60 -4.24
N ASP A 199 12.36 -25.67 -5.08
CA ASP A 199 13.73 -25.90 -4.61
C ASP A 199 14.28 -24.60 -4.01
N GLU A 200 13.99 -24.38 -2.73
CA GLU A 200 14.47 -23.21 -2.00
C GLU A 200 15.98 -23.32 -1.73
N ARG A 201 16.80 -22.96 -2.72
CA ARG A 201 18.24 -22.83 -2.52
C ARG A 201 18.52 -21.72 -1.50
N ARG A 202 19.08 -22.11 -0.36
CA ARG A 202 19.53 -21.20 0.70
C ARG A 202 20.81 -20.50 0.24
N ALA A 203 20.69 -19.29 -0.28
CA ALA A 203 21.86 -18.42 -0.40
C ALA A 203 22.24 -17.96 1.01
N VAL A 204 23.35 -18.48 1.56
CA VAL A 204 23.92 -18.01 2.82
C VAL A 204 24.51 -16.63 2.55
N ARG A 205 23.71 -15.58 2.79
CA ARG A 205 24.24 -14.22 2.86
C ARG A 205 24.79 -13.97 4.27
N PRO A 206 25.96 -13.32 4.41
CA PRO A 206 26.47 -12.95 5.72
C PRO A 206 25.46 -12.03 6.44
N PRO A 207 25.37 -12.10 7.77
CA PRO A 207 24.39 -11.33 8.54
C PRO A 207 24.65 -9.82 8.40
N GLY A 208 23.85 -9.14 7.58
CA GLY A 208 23.75 -7.69 7.59
C GLY A 208 23.23 -7.21 8.94
N HIS A 209 23.89 -6.23 9.55
CA HIS A 209 23.43 -5.63 10.80
C HIS A 209 22.49 -4.50 10.44
N PHE A 210 21.17 -4.72 10.47
CA PHE A 210 20.20 -3.74 10.00
C PHE A 210 20.38 -2.35 10.61
N TRP A 211 20.64 -2.20 11.92
CA TRP A 211 20.87 -0.87 12.51
C TRP A 211 22.09 -0.16 11.93
N ARG A 212 23.14 -0.92 11.60
CA ARG A 212 24.31 -0.43 10.88
C ARG A 212 23.94 -0.08 9.43
N ASP A 213 23.19 -0.93 8.75
CA ASP A 213 22.73 -0.72 7.37
C ASP A 213 21.73 0.45 7.25
N LEU A 214 20.86 0.65 8.24
CA LEU A 214 19.95 1.77 8.39
C LEU A 214 20.73 3.03 8.73
N GLY A 215 21.73 2.96 9.60
CA GLY A 215 22.63 4.08 9.87
C GLY A 215 23.39 4.53 8.61
N VAL A 216 23.90 3.58 7.83
CA VAL A 216 24.53 3.85 6.52
C VAL A 216 23.51 4.45 5.55
N GLY A 217 22.32 3.85 5.42
CA GLY A 217 21.26 4.35 4.55
C GLY A 217 20.72 5.72 4.97
N LEU A 218 20.61 5.98 6.27
CA LEU A 218 20.19 7.26 6.84
C LEU A 218 21.24 8.33 6.56
N ARG A 219 22.51 8.06 6.86
CA ARG A 219 23.62 8.98 6.54
C ARG A 219 23.66 9.31 5.05
N PHE A 220 23.45 8.31 4.19
CA PHE A 220 23.36 8.51 2.74
C PHE A 220 22.15 9.38 2.36
N VAL A 221 20.95 9.05 2.81
CA VAL A 221 19.73 9.82 2.52
C VAL A 221 19.82 11.26 3.03
N THR A 222 20.37 11.48 4.22
CA THR A 222 20.56 12.83 4.77
C THR A 222 21.70 13.58 4.09
N GLY A 223 22.71 12.88 3.56
CA GLY A 223 23.82 13.46 2.80
C GLY A 223 23.41 13.87 1.38
N THR A 224 22.48 13.16 0.75
CA THR A 224 21.98 13.48 -0.58
C THR A 224 20.75 14.37 -0.51
N ARG A 225 20.91 15.67 -0.77
CA ARG A 225 19.83 16.69 -0.69
C ARG A 225 18.56 16.31 -1.45
N LEU A 226 18.67 15.67 -2.61
CA LEU A 226 17.51 15.22 -3.39
C LEU A 226 16.72 14.14 -2.64
N LEU A 227 17.41 13.13 -2.10
CA LEU A 227 16.79 12.04 -1.36
C LEU A 227 16.09 12.57 -0.10
N LEU A 228 16.77 13.41 0.69
CA LEU A 228 16.15 14.03 1.86
C LEU A 228 14.88 14.82 1.49
N THR A 229 14.95 15.65 0.45
CA THR A 229 13.79 16.42 -0.04
C THR A 229 12.63 15.50 -0.43
N LEU A 230 12.90 14.48 -1.25
CA LEU A 230 11.88 13.51 -1.66
C LEU A 230 11.27 12.77 -0.47
N GLY A 231 12.11 12.34 0.48
CA GLY A 231 11.67 11.64 1.70
C GLY A 231 10.73 12.49 2.55
N VAL A 232 11.07 13.76 2.78
CA VAL A 232 10.24 14.70 3.55
C VAL A 232 8.93 15.00 2.82
N LEU A 233 8.97 15.29 1.52
CA LEU A 233 7.76 15.56 0.75
C LEU A 233 6.79 14.38 0.77
N MET A 234 7.32 13.16 0.56
CA MET A 234 6.53 11.93 0.61
C MET A 234 6.01 11.64 2.01
N ALA A 235 6.79 11.89 3.07
CA ALA A 235 6.35 11.71 4.46
C ALA A 235 5.18 12.65 4.81
N VAL A 236 5.25 13.92 4.41
CA VAL A 236 4.15 14.88 4.61
C VAL A 236 2.90 14.45 3.82
N TRP A 237 3.06 14.04 2.56
CA TRP A 237 1.92 13.53 1.78
C TRP A 237 1.31 12.27 2.40
N GLN A 238 2.13 11.33 2.89
CA GLN A 238 1.66 10.14 3.61
C GLN A 238 0.87 10.52 4.86
N MET A 239 1.30 11.51 5.62
CA MET A 239 0.55 12.02 6.77
C MET A 239 -0.84 12.52 6.33
N CYS A 240 -0.93 13.32 5.26
CA CYS A 240 -2.21 13.80 4.72
C CYS A 240 -3.10 12.64 4.24
N HIS A 241 -2.52 11.67 3.54
CA HIS A 241 -3.21 10.49 3.04
C HIS A 241 -3.85 9.70 4.17
N TYR A 242 -3.11 9.37 5.22
CA TYR A 242 -3.65 8.61 6.35
C TYR A 242 -4.63 9.42 7.21
N ALA A 243 -4.48 10.75 7.27
CA ALA A 243 -5.49 11.62 7.87
C ALA A 243 -6.83 11.55 7.13
N ALA A 244 -6.80 11.53 5.79
CA ALA A 244 -8.01 11.42 4.96
C ALA A 244 -8.62 10.01 4.98
N VAL A 245 -7.81 8.96 4.81
CA VAL A 245 -8.28 7.55 4.79
C VAL A 245 -9.02 7.18 6.06
N THR A 246 -8.53 7.67 7.21
CA THR A 246 -9.16 7.43 8.52
C THR A 246 -10.62 7.90 8.57
N VAL A 247 -10.91 9.05 7.98
CA VAL A 247 -12.24 9.69 8.08
C VAL A 247 -13.14 9.43 6.87
N GLN A 248 -12.59 9.02 5.72
CA GLN A 248 -13.36 8.93 4.47
C GLN A 248 -14.51 7.90 4.52
N ILE A 249 -14.32 6.77 5.22
CA ILE A 249 -15.37 5.75 5.40
C ILE A 249 -16.47 6.25 6.33
N LEU A 250 -16.10 6.96 7.40
CA LEU A 250 -17.07 7.62 8.28
C LEU A 250 -17.83 8.72 7.54
N PHE A 251 -17.16 9.47 6.66
CA PHE A 251 -17.81 10.51 5.86
C PHE A 251 -18.83 9.90 4.90
N ALA A 252 -18.45 8.82 4.22
CA ALA A 252 -19.32 8.09 3.30
C ALA A 252 -20.58 7.54 4.01
N THR A 253 -20.41 6.92 5.17
CA THR A 253 -21.51 6.28 5.90
C THR A 253 -22.36 7.27 6.71
N ARG A 254 -21.74 8.24 7.42
CA ARG A 254 -22.44 9.15 8.34
C ARG A 254 -22.89 10.45 7.70
N THR A 255 -22.09 11.03 6.81
CA THR A 255 -22.41 12.33 6.19
C THR A 255 -23.17 12.16 4.89
N LEU A 256 -22.78 11.19 4.05
CA LEU A 256 -23.46 10.91 2.78
C LEU A 256 -24.57 9.85 2.89
N GLY A 257 -24.66 9.14 4.03
CA GLY A 257 -25.68 8.11 4.24
C GLY A 257 -25.56 6.93 3.27
N LEU A 258 -24.35 6.65 2.76
CA LEU A 258 -24.15 5.60 1.77
C LEU A 258 -24.30 4.21 2.41
N SER A 259 -25.08 3.35 1.72
CA SER A 259 -25.08 1.92 1.98
C SER A 259 -23.70 1.31 1.69
N GLU A 260 -23.40 0.14 2.26
CA GLU A 260 -22.11 -0.53 2.10
C GLU A 260 -21.84 -0.89 0.63
N HIS A 261 -22.88 -1.21 -0.13
CA HIS A 261 -22.78 -1.43 -1.56
C HIS A 261 -22.40 -0.16 -2.31
N ALA A 262 -23.02 0.98 -1.99
CA ALA A 262 -22.68 2.26 -2.61
C ALA A 262 -21.24 2.71 -2.29
N VAL A 263 -20.78 2.47 -1.05
CA VAL A 263 -19.36 2.68 -0.68
C VAL A 263 -18.46 1.81 -1.58
N GLY A 264 -18.76 0.51 -1.70
CA GLY A 264 -18.02 -0.40 -2.58
C GLY A 264 -17.96 0.05 -4.04
N LEU A 265 -19.08 0.52 -4.60
CA LEU A 265 -19.15 1.07 -5.95
C LEU A 265 -18.28 2.33 -6.11
N CYS A 266 -18.27 3.24 -5.13
CA CYS A 266 -17.39 4.41 -5.17
C CYS A 266 -15.90 4.02 -5.15
N TYR A 267 -15.53 2.98 -4.40
CA TYR A 267 -14.15 2.47 -4.36
C TYR A 267 -13.70 1.83 -5.67
N MET A 268 -14.60 1.36 -6.54
CA MET A 268 -14.21 0.95 -7.91
C MET A 268 -13.57 2.12 -8.69
N GLY A 269 -13.92 3.36 -8.35
CA GLY A 269 -13.29 4.58 -8.89
C GLY A 269 -11.78 4.65 -8.62
N MET A 270 -11.29 4.02 -7.54
CA MET A 270 -9.86 3.90 -7.28
C MET A 270 -9.15 3.13 -8.40
N GLY A 271 -9.73 2.01 -8.85
CA GLY A 271 -9.18 1.23 -9.96
C GLY A 271 -9.15 2.02 -11.28
N VAL A 272 -10.20 2.78 -11.57
CA VAL A 272 -10.24 3.71 -12.72
C VAL A 272 -9.14 4.76 -12.63
N GLY A 273 -8.92 5.33 -11.43
CA GLY A 273 -7.86 6.30 -11.20
C GLY A 273 -6.46 5.70 -11.34
N THR A 274 -6.24 4.46 -10.89
CA THR A 274 -4.98 3.74 -11.09
C THR A 274 -4.69 3.51 -12.58
N ILE A 275 -5.70 3.07 -13.35
CA ILE A 275 -5.57 2.87 -14.80
C ILE A 275 -5.28 4.20 -15.51
N THR A 276 -6.06 5.24 -15.19
CA THR A 276 -5.91 6.58 -15.77
C THR A 276 -4.53 7.16 -15.44
N GLY A 277 -4.10 7.02 -14.19
CA GLY A 277 -2.79 7.41 -13.68
C GLY A 277 -1.65 6.67 -14.40
N SER A 278 -1.82 5.37 -14.68
CA SER A 278 -0.79 4.56 -15.35
C SER A 278 -0.65 4.90 -16.83
N VAL A 279 -1.78 5.13 -17.53
CA VAL A 279 -1.80 5.48 -18.96
C VAL A 279 -1.27 6.90 -19.19
N LEU A 280 -1.70 7.86 -18.36
CA LEU A 280 -1.32 9.27 -18.52
C LEU A 280 0.00 9.60 -17.83
N GLY A 281 0.35 8.91 -16.74
CA GLY A 281 1.47 9.25 -15.88
C GLY A 281 2.81 9.27 -16.60
N ARG A 282 3.07 8.28 -17.47
CA ARG A 282 4.27 8.25 -18.31
C ARG A 282 4.31 9.43 -19.27
N ARG A 283 3.23 9.67 -20.02
CA ARG A 283 3.15 10.78 -21.01
C ARG A 283 3.32 12.14 -20.35
N VAL A 284 2.73 12.33 -19.17
CA VAL A 284 2.87 13.58 -18.40
C VAL A 284 4.30 13.70 -17.89
N SER A 285 4.84 12.66 -17.26
CA SER A 285 6.24 12.64 -16.77
C SER A 285 7.24 12.96 -17.88
N ASP A 286 7.11 12.37 -19.06
CA ASP A 286 8.00 12.60 -20.20
C ASP A 286 7.89 14.05 -20.73
N ARG A 287 6.74 14.69 -20.57
CA ARG A 287 6.49 16.06 -21.07
C ARG A 287 6.92 17.16 -20.11
N ILE A 288 6.65 17.01 -18.81
CA ILE A 288 6.91 18.06 -17.81
C ILE A 288 8.09 17.73 -16.89
N GLY A 289 8.60 16.50 -16.92
CA GLY A 289 9.65 16.00 -16.05
C GLY A 289 9.15 15.29 -14.80
N PRO A 290 9.97 14.42 -14.20
CA PRO A 290 9.60 13.65 -13.02
C PRO A 290 9.32 14.53 -11.78
N GLY A 291 10.08 15.61 -11.58
CA GLY A 291 9.88 16.51 -10.44
C GLY A 291 8.56 17.27 -10.50
N PRO A 292 8.25 18.00 -11.59
CA PRO A 292 6.94 18.64 -11.78
C PRO A 292 5.78 17.64 -11.77
N CYS A 293 5.97 16.42 -12.26
CA CYS A 293 4.94 15.38 -12.23
C CYS A 293 4.59 14.93 -10.79
N LEU A 294 5.58 14.87 -9.87
CA LEU A 294 5.30 14.68 -8.44
C LEU A 294 4.37 15.77 -7.89
N VAL A 295 4.66 17.03 -8.22
CA VAL A 295 3.85 18.18 -7.76
C VAL A 295 2.42 18.10 -8.30
N VAL A 296 2.25 17.71 -9.57
CA VAL A 296 0.92 17.46 -10.15
C VAL A 296 0.19 16.36 -9.37
N GLY A 297 0.88 15.27 -9.02
CA GLY A 297 0.28 14.21 -8.21
C GLY A 297 -0.18 14.67 -6.83
N TYR A 298 0.61 15.47 -6.11
CA TYR A 298 0.23 16.10 -4.84
C TYR A 298 -0.97 17.05 -5.00
N SER A 299 -1.03 17.79 -6.11
CA SER A 299 -2.16 18.67 -6.45
C SER A 299 -3.44 17.88 -6.66
N ILE A 300 -3.40 16.80 -7.45
CA ILE A 300 -4.58 15.98 -7.74
C ILE A 300 -5.13 15.37 -6.44
N CYS A 301 -4.27 14.82 -5.59
CA CYS A 301 -4.69 14.24 -4.30
C CYS A 301 -5.33 15.29 -3.38
N GLY A 302 -4.64 16.42 -3.19
CA GLY A 302 -5.12 17.43 -2.24
C GLY A 302 -6.37 18.17 -2.73
N LEU A 303 -6.51 18.41 -4.03
CA LEU A 303 -7.77 18.92 -4.61
C LEU A 303 -8.91 17.92 -4.44
N GLY A 304 -8.64 16.61 -4.58
CA GLY A 304 -9.63 15.56 -4.30
C GLY A 304 -10.11 15.60 -2.85
N TRP A 305 -9.21 15.72 -1.88
CA TRP A 305 -9.58 15.82 -0.45
C TRP A 305 -10.32 17.12 -0.14
N LEU A 306 -9.91 18.26 -0.70
CA LEU A 306 -10.63 19.54 -0.56
C LEU A 306 -12.02 19.49 -1.18
N LEU A 307 -12.16 18.86 -2.35
CA LEU A 307 -13.46 18.67 -3.00
C LEU A 307 -14.43 17.91 -2.08
N LEU A 308 -13.97 16.84 -1.43
CA LEU A 308 -14.81 16.11 -0.48
C LEU A 308 -15.12 16.95 0.77
N ALA A 309 -14.17 17.75 1.25
CA ALA A 309 -14.37 18.60 2.43
C ALA A 309 -15.53 19.61 2.25
N VAL A 310 -15.73 20.11 1.03
CA VAL A 310 -16.84 21.04 0.69
C VAL A 310 -18.06 20.34 0.08
N ALA A 311 -18.03 19.01 -0.04
CA ALA A 311 -19.07 18.27 -0.74
C ALA A 311 -20.44 18.37 -0.03
N PRO A 312 -21.53 18.64 -0.78
CA PRO A 312 -22.89 18.65 -0.23
C PRO A 312 -23.36 17.23 0.13
N ALA A 313 -24.26 17.11 1.11
CA ALA A 313 -24.81 15.81 1.53
C ALA A 313 -25.96 15.34 0.61
N ASN A 314 -25.71 15.27 -0.70
CA ASN A 314 -26.68 14.83 -1.70
C ASN A 314 -25.98 14.00 -2.80
N ALA A 315 -26.66 13.74 -3.92
CA ALA A 315 -26.09 12.98 -5.04
C ALA A 315 -24.76 13.56 -5.56
N TRP A 316 -24.58 14.89 -5.51
CA TRP A 316 -23.31 15.53 -5.87
C TRP A 316 -22.19 15.21 -4.88
N GLY A 317 -22.52 14.99 -3.61
CA GLY A 317 -21.56 14.52 -2.61
C GLY A 317 -21.08 13.10 -2.86
N VAL A 318 -21.96 12.22 -3.32
CA VAL A 318 -21.61 10.84 -3.72
C VAL A 318 -20.67 10.87 -4.93
N ALA A 319 -20.99 11.71 -5.93
CA ALA A 319 -20.11 11.91 -7.07
C ALA A 319 -18.76 12.50 -6.66
N ALA A 320 -18.74 13.48 -5.75
CA ALA A 320 -17.52 14.07 -5.20
C ALA A 320 -16.67 13.03 -4.44
N PHE A 321 -17.30 12.11 -3.70
CA PHE A 321 -16.61 11.01 -3.01
C PHE A 321 -15.95 10.04 -3.99
N ALA A 322 -16.68 9.57 -5.01
CA ALA A 322 -16.11 8.72 -6.06
C ALA A 322 -14.98 9.43 -6.82
N LEU A 323 -15.16 10.71 -7.15
CA LEU A 323 -14.15 11.53 -7.84
C LEU A 323 -12.91 11.75 -6.96
N MET A 324 -13.07 11.92 -5.65
CA MET A 324 -11.96 12.03 -4.71
C MET A 324 -11.15 10.73 -4.65
N LEU A 325 -11.80 9.55 -4.59
CA LEU A 325 -11.11 8.25 -4.60
C LEU A 325 -10.34 8.02 -5.92
N MET A 326 -10.94 8.38 -7.05
CA MET A 326 -10.29 8.30 -8.37
C MET A 326 -9.12 9.29 -8.47
N SER A 327 -9.28 10.51 -7.97
CA SER A 327 -8.23 11.54 -7.94
C SER A 327 -7.07 11.09 -7.05
N PHE A 328 -7.36 10.52 -5.89
CA PHE A 328 -6.36 9.98 -4.98
C PHE A 328 -5.47 8.94 -5.66
N THR A 329 -6.02 7.91 -6.30
CA THR A 329 -5.17 6.88 -6.94
C THR A 329 -4.47 7.40 -8.20
N THR A 330 -5.11 8.27 -8.98
CA THR A 330 -4.45 8.92 -10.13
C THR A 330 -3.23 9.73 -9.69
N GLY A 331 -3.40 10.57 -8.66
CA GLY A 331 -2.32 11.36 -8.09
C GLY A 331 -1.25 10.51 -7.42
N ALA A 332 -1.65 9.46 -6.68
CA ALA A 332 -0.74 8.51 -6.06
C ALA A 332 0.16 7.81 -7.09
N VAL A 333 -0.38 7.37 -8.23
CA VAL A 333 0.42 6.77 -9.31
C VAL A 333 1.45 7.77 -9.85
N PHE A 334 1.07 9.02 -10.08
CA PHE A 334 2.00 10.07 -10.51
C PHE A 334 3.11 10.29 -9.48
N ILE A 335 2.78 10.25 -8.19
CA ILE A 335 3.75 10.39 -7.11
C ILE A 335 4.70 9.18 -7.09
N PHE A 336 4.16 7.96 -6.98
CA PHE A 336 4.96 6.77 -6.72
C PHE A 336 5.91 6.39 -7.85
N ILE A 337 5.48 6.51 -9.12
CA ILE A 337 6.35 6.19 -10.27
C ILE A 337 7.58 7.12 -10.28
N ASN A 338 7.35 8.42 -10.14
CA ASN A 338 8.43 9.41 -10.18
C ASN A 338 9.31 9.37 -8.93
N PHE A 339 8.70 9.15 -7.77
CA PHE A 339 9.43 9.00 -6.51
C PHE A 339 10.37 7.80 -6.55
N LEU A 340 9.88 6.65 -7.05
CA LEU A 340 10.66 5.44 -7.22
C LEU A 340 11.80 5.63 -8.23
N ALA A 341 11.50 6.22 -9.39
CA ALA A 341 12.49 6.44 -10.44
C ALA A 341 13.61 7.41 -9.99
N LEU A 342 13.25 8.55 -9.40
CA LEU A 342 14.21 9.56 -8.95
C LEU A 342 15.14 9.03 -7.87
N ARG A 343 14.62 8.29 -6.87
CA ARG A 343 15.47 7.74 -5.81
C ARG A 343 16.40 6.65 -6.33
N GLN A 344 15.97 5.85 -7.30
CA GLN A 344 16.80 4.81 -7.90
C GLN A 344 17.91 5.42 -8.77
N ALA A 345 17.59 6.47 -9.55
CA ALA A 345 18.54 7.11 -10.44
C ALA A 345 19.77 7.69 -9.71
N VAL A 346 19.58 8.25 -8.52
CA VAL A 346 20.69 8.87 -7.74
C VAL A 346 21.36 7.93 -6.74
N THR A 347 20.95 6.67 -6.68
CA THR A 347 21.46 5.73 -5.67
C THR A 347 22.36 4.68 -6.31
N PRO A 348 23.63 4.55 -5.88
CA PRO A 348 24.51 3.48 -6.33
C PRO A 348 23.96 2.09 -6.01
N GLU A 349 24.23 1.10 -6.89
CA GLU A 349 23.71 -0.27 -6.73
C GLU A 349 23.96 -0.89 -5.34
N PRO A 350 25.16 -0.75 -4.72
CA PRO A 350 25.42 -1.32 -3.40
C PRO A 350 24.57 -0.72 -2.28
N LEU A 351 24.06 0.50 -2.46
CA LEU A 351 23.28 1.24 -1.46
C LEU A 351 21.77 1.19 -1.71
N LEU A 352 21.30 0.66 -2.85
CA LEU A 352 19.88 0.65 -3.23
C LEU A 352 18.98 0.02 -2.17
N GLY A 353 19.38 -1.13 -1.61
CA GLY A 353 18.60 -1.83 -0.58
C GLY A 353 18.52 -1.05 0.74
N ARG A 354 19.64 -0.43 1.14
CA ARG A 354 19.74 0.38 2.36
C ARG A 354 18.90 1.65 2.22
N MET A 355 19.09 2.41 1.14
CA MET A 355 18.32 3.60 0.80
C MET A 355 16.82 3.30 0.74
N THR A 356 16.43 2.21 0.06
CA THR A 356 15.01 1.83 -0.08
C THR A 356 14.35 1.58 1.27
N SER A 357 15.05 0.88 2.16
CA SER A 357 14.57 0.58 3.51
C SER A 357 14.46 1.84 4.37
N THR A 358 15.50 2.69 4.35
CA THR A 358 15.51 3.99 5.04
C THR A 358 14.37 4.89 4.57
N MET A 359 14.19 5.05 3.25
CA MET A 359 13.12 5.85 2.66
C MET A 359 11.75 5.36 3.10
N ARG A 360 11.52 4.04 3.03
CA ARG A 360 10.25 3.43 3.42
C ARG A 360 9.94 3.64 4.90
N TRP A 361 10.96 3.60 5.75
CA TRP A 361 10.83 3.84 7.18
C TRP A 361 10.49 5.31 7.48
N ILE A 362 11.20 6.27 6.86
CA ILE A 362 10.94 7.71 7.00
C ILE A 362 9.51 8.06 6.57
N THR A 363 9.04 7.52 5.44
CA THR A 363 7.73 7.89 4.90
C THR A 363 6.57 7.26 5.67
N LEU A 364 6.73 6.05 6.22
CA LEU A 364 5.69 5.41 7.03
C LEU A 364 5.70 5.86 8.48
N LEU A 365 6.81 6.41 8.99
CA LEU A 365 6.84 7.01 10.33
C LEU A 365 5.82 8.15 10.46
N ALA A 366 5.59 8.91 9.39
CA ALA A 366 4.61 10.00 9.35
C ALA A 366 3.15 9.52 9.15
N ALA A 367 2.94 8.27 8.74
CA ALA A 367 1.60 7.73 8.44
C ALA A 367 0.75 7.55 9.70
N ALA A 368 1.28 6.92 10.75
CA ALA A 368 0.54 6.67 11.98
C ALA A 368 0.15 7.98 12.72
N PRO A 369 1.03 8.99 12.86
CA PRO A 369 0.63 10.32 13.32
C PRO A 369 -0.47 10.95 12.46
N GLY A 370 -0.40 10.80 11.12
CA GLY A 370 -1.44 11.28 10.21
C GLY A 370 -2.80 10.65 10.50
N ALA A 371 -2.86 9.35 10.70
CA ALA A 371 -4.10 8.64 11.05
C ALA A 371 -4.68 9.12 12.40
N LEU A 372 -3.84 9.26 13.43
CA LEU A 372 -4.26 9.77 14.74
C LEU A 372 -4.75 11.22 14.66
N LEU A 373 -4.05 12.08 13.94
CA LEU A 373 -4.44 13.48 13.72
C LEU A 373 -5.74 13.59 12.94
N GLY A 374 -5.92 12.80 11.87
CA GLY A 374 -7.16 12.76 11.10
C GLY A 374 -8.34 12.30 11.94
N GLY A 375 -8.15 11.26 12.76
CA GLY A 375 -9.16 10.79 13.71
C GLY A 375 -9.52 11.85 14.74
N TRP A 376 -8.52 12.47 15.37
CA TRP A 376 -8.71 13.53 16.37
C TRP A 376 -9.42 14.75 15.79
N LEU A 377 -9.00 15.24 14.62
CA LEU A 377 -9.68 16.34 13.92
C LEU A 377 -11.11 15.97 13.55
N GLY A 378 -11.33 14.73 13.10
CA GLY A 378 -12.64 14.21 12.74
C GLY A 378 -13.62 14.18 13.91
N ASP A 379 -13.13 13.91 15.12
CA ASP A 379 -13.93 13.78 16.34
C ASP A 379 -14.24 15.15 16.97
N HIS A 380 -13.25 16.05 17.02
CA HIS A 380 -13.38 17.35 17.69
C HIS A 380 -13.85 18.49 16.78
N PHE A 381 -13.47 18.48 15.50
CA PHE A 381 -13.79 19.54 14.54
C PHE A 381 -14.67 19.04 13.38
N GLY A 382 -15.01 17.75 13.37
CA GLY A 382 -15.83 17.11 12.35
C GLY A 382 -15.03 16.55 11.17
N LEU A 383 -15.65 15.60 10.46
CA LEU A 383 -15.02 14.85 9.37
C LEU A 383 -14.52 15.75 8.23
N ARG A 384 -15.23 16.85 7.94
CA ARG A 384 -14.83 17.84 6.93
C ARG A 384 -13.54 18.56 7.29
N ALA A 385 -13.30 18.84 8.58
CA ALA A 385 -12.10 19.52 9.03
C ALA A 385 -10.85 18.64 8.82
N ALA A 386 -10.95 17.34 9.10
CA ALA A 386 -9.88 16.38 8.82
C ALA A 386 -9.53 16.30 7.31
N LEU A 387 -10.55 16.29 6.44
CA LEU A 387 -10.38 16.32 4.99
C LEU A 387 -9.80 17.64 4.49
N ALA A 388 -10.27 18.77 5.04
CA ALA A 388 -9.75 20.10 4.73
C ALA A 388 -8.29 20.25 5.17
N PHE A 389 -7.91 19.67 6.32
CA PHE A 389 -6.53 19.60 6.77
C PHE A 389 -5.66 18.80 5.80
N ALA A 390 -6.06 17.57 5.45
CA ALA A 390 -5.32 16.74 4.50
C ALA A 390 -5.13 17.44 3.15
N GLY A 391 -6.21 18.00 2.60
CA GLY A 391 -6.21 18.74 1.35
C GLY A 391 -5.39 20.02 1.40
N GLY A 392 -5.58 20.83 2.44
CA GLY A 392 -4.89 22.11 2.64
C GLY A 392 -3.38 21.95 2.85
N VAL A 393 -2.96 21.00 3.68
CA VAL A 393 -1.54 20.69 3.87
C VAL A 393 -0.93 20.12 2.59
N SER A 394 -1.66 19.30 1.82
CA SER A 394 -1.20 18.84 0.50
C SER A 394 -1.07 19.99 -0.52
N MET A 395 -1.93 21.00 -0.48
CA MET A 395 -1.78 22.19 -1.35
C MET A 395 -0.62 23.08 -0.90
N LEU A 396 -0.39 23.20 0.41
CA LEU A 396 0.81 23.86 0.91
C LEU A 396 2.08 23.12 0.47
N LEU A 397 2.06 21.78 0.52
CA LEU A 397 3.14 20.93 0.01
C LEU A 397 3.41 21.18 -1.48
N VAL A 398 2.37 21.35 -2.29
CA VAL A 398 2.49 21.72 -3.72
C VAL A 398 3.21 23.06 -3.88
N VAL A 399 2.81 24.09 -3.13
CA VAL A 399 3.45 25.41 -3.18
C VAL A 399 4.92 25.32 -2.79
N VAL A 400 5.22 24.61 -1.71
CA VAL A 400 6.59 24.41 -1.22
C VAL A 400 7.44 23.64 -2.24
N ALA A 401 6.95 22.51 -2.75
CA ALA A 401 7.65 21.68 -3.73
C ALA A 401 7.88 22.43 -5.05
N TRP A 402 6.92 23.25 -5.49
CA TRP A 402 7.07 24.07 -6.71
C TRP A 402 8.07 25.22 -6.53
N ARG A 403 8.15 25.78 -5.32
CA ARG A 403 9.11 26.86 -4.99
C ARG A 403 10.54 26.33 -4.84
N MET A 404 10.73 25.03 -4.57
CA MET A 404 12.05 24.40 -4.54
C MET A 404 12.61 24.23 -5.96
N PRO A 405 13.69 24.95 -6.33
CA PRO A 405 14.28 24.86 -7.67
C PRO A 405 14.76 23.43 -7.98
N LEU A 406 15.17 22.71 -6.94
CA LEU A 406 15.61 21.32 -7.01
C LEU A 406 14.52 20.38 -7.51
N ILE A 407 13.25 20.59 -7.16
CA ILE A 407 12.15 19.73 -7.65
C ILE A 407 11.64 20.24 -9.00
N ARG A 408 11.47 21.55 -9.14
CA ARG A 408 11.00 22.17 -10.39
C ARG A 408 11.96 21.96 -11.57
N GLY A 409 13.26 21.88 -11.28
CA GLY A 409 14.33 21.71 -12.27
C GLY A 409 14.53 20.28 -12.77
N LEU A 410 13.97 19.27 -12.09
CA LEU A 410 14.11 17.86 -12.47
C LEU A 410 13.21 17.52 -13.67
N LYS A 411 13.70 17.89 -14.85
CA LYS A 411 13.07 17.60 -16.14
C LYS A 411 13.46 16.25 -16.73
N ALA A 412 14.60 15.71 -16.30
CA ALA A 412 15.09 14.38 -16.66
C ALA A 412 15.58 13.66 -15.41
N LEU A 413 15.76 12.34 -15.53
CA LEU A 413 16.39 11.56 -14.47
C LEU A 413 17.87 11.98 -14.37
N PRO A 414 18.40 12.20 -13.15
CA PRO A 414 19.82 12.48 -12.98
C PRO A 414 20.66 11.30 -13.47
N GLU A 415 21.77 11.58 -14.17
CA GLU A 415 22.78 10.56 -14.47
C GLU A 415 23.57 10.22 -13.20
N GLN A 416 23.95 8.96 -13.02
CA GLN A 416 24.85 8.56 -11.93
C GLN A 416 26.25 9.16 -12.17
N GLU A 417 26.74 9.98 -11.25
CA GLU A 417 28.15 10.39 -11.21
C GLU A 417 29.04 9.13 -11.05
N ARG A 418 30.05 9.01 -11.92
CA ARG A 418 30.89 7.81 -12.09
C ARG A 418 31.57 7.35 -10.79
N GLU A 419 31.79 6.04 -10.68
CA GLU A 419 32.32 5.22 -9.56
C GLU A 419 33.45 5.80 -8.67
N SER A 420 34.16 6.85 -9.08
CA SER A 420 35.40 7.32 -8.43
C SER A 420 35.22 7.99 -7.06
N GLU A 421 34.05 8.55 -6.73
CA GLU A 421 33.83 9.24 -5.44
C GLU A 421 33.36 8.31 -4.30
N TRP A 422 32.78 7.15 -4.61
CA TRP A 422 32.15 6.27 -3.61
C TRP A 422 33.13 5.40 -2.82
N LEU A 423 34.29 5.08 -3.39
CA LEU A 423 35.36 4.34 -2.73
C LEU A 423 35.89 5.08 -1.48
N GLY A 424 35.77 6.42 -1.44
CA GLY A 424 36.15 7.23 -0.27
C GLY A 424 35.26 7.01 0.96
N LEU A 425 33.95 6.84 0.76
CA LEU A 425 32.99 6.63 1.86
C LEU A 425 33.08 5.22 2.47
N GLU A 426 33.38 4.20 1.66
CA GLU A 426 33.65 2.86 2.18
C GLU A 426 35.01 2.77 2.89
N ALA A 427 36.02 3.53 2.42
CA ALA A 427 37.34 3.59 3.04
C ALA A 427 37.32 4.31 4.40
N GLU A 428 36.52 5.37 4.56
CA GLU A 428 36.36 6.07 5.84
C GLU A 428 35.62 5.23 6.90
N VAL A 429 34.66 4.40 6.49
CA VAL A 429 33.89 3.53 7.41
C VAL A 429 34.67 2.26 7.81
N ARG A 430 35.72 1.90 7.06
CA ARG A 430 36.58 0.75 7.34
C ARG A 430 37.79 1.06 8.21
N ARG A 431 38.04 2.30 8.63
CA ARG A 431 39.07 2.59 9.64
C ARG A 431 38.52 2.23 11.02
N PRO A 432 39.02 1.16 11.67
CA PRO A 432 38.82 1.00 13.09
C PRO A 432 39.82 1.95 13.79
N ASP A 433 39.31 2.86 14.60
CA ASP A 433 40.08 3.34 15.74
C ASP A 433 40.11 2.25 16.81
#